data_AF-A0A7C0XCY0-F1
#
_entry.id   AF-A0A7C0XCY0-F1
#
_cell.length_a   1.000
_cell.length_b   1.000
_cell.length_c   1.000
_cell.angle_alpha   90.00
_cell.angle_beta   90.00
_cell.angle_gamma   90.00
#
_symmetry.space_group_name_H-M   'P 1'
#
loop_
_entity.id
_entity.type
_entity.pdbx_description
1 polymer ?
#
loop_
_entity_poly.entity_id
_entity_poly.type
_entity_poly.pdbx_seq_one_letter_code
_entity_poly.pdbx_strand_id
1 'polypeptide(L)'
;MLTQILQGGGLQQGVEELKRRVEEIPGTSVEYTELEDAKYINVSIDGNRVMDLRITPFVTEISLSLTDDVPPKIVEKLGINPLISILGSLRNSASEIIISKAAPSRTIFIRVYNQKNELLLSVKVSSTGKETVAKQCKITSELDESGVLKEILTYAEKVWGEVFSSSQ
;
A
#
# COMPACT_ATOMS: atom_id res chain seq x y z
N MET A 1 -9.19 2.00 7.21
CA MET A 1 -8.81 0.57 7.25
C MET A 1 -7.31 0.41 7.08
N LEU A 2 -6.67 0.96 6.02
CA LEU A 2 -5.22 0.96 5.85
C LEU A 2 -4.45 1.28 7.15
N THR A 3 -4.77 2.39 7.80
CA THR A 3 -4.06 2.83 9.01
C THR A 3 -4.27 1.91 10.21
N GLN A 4 -5.43 1.27 10.34
CA GLN A 4 -5.68 0.26 11.37
C GLN A 4 -4.84 -1.00 11.15
N ILE A 5 -4.73 -1.46 9.89
CA ILE A 5 -3.86 -2.59 9.52
C ILE A 5 -2.40 -2.24 9.84
N LEU A 6 -1.95 -1.04 9.49
CA LEU A 6 -0.59 -0.59 9.76
C LEU A 6 -0.32 -0.39 11.27
N GLN A 7 -1.27 0.08 12.07
CA GLN A 7 -1.07 0.30 13.51
C GLN A 7 -0.73 -0.98 14.29
N GLY A 8 -1.26 -2.14 13.87
CA GLY A 8 -0.90 -3.45 14.39
C GLY A 8 -1.44 -3.80 15.79
N GLY A 9 -1.89 -2.83 16.59
CA GLY A 9 -2.49 -3.06 17.92
C GLY A 9 -3.84 -3.79 17.91
N GLY A 10 -4.44 -3.98 16.74
CA GLY A 10 -5.66 -4.75 16.52
C GLY A 10 -5.52 -5.72 15.34
N LEU A 11 -4.32 -6.27 15.12
CA LEU A 11 -3.95 -7.02 13.92
C LEU A 11 -5.01 -8.06 13.50
N GLN A 12 -5.54 -8.81 14.46
CA GLN A 12 -6.56 -9.81 14.19
C GLN A 12 -7.90 -9.17 13.80
N GLN A 13 -8.35 -8.13 14.49
CA GLN A 13 -9.58 -7.40 14.11
C GLN A 13 -9.44 -6.68 12.77
N GLY A 14 -8.29 -6.08 12.47
CA GLY A 14 -8.04 -5.39 11.20
C GLY A 14 -7.95 -6.36 10.01
N VAL A 15 -7.36 -7.54 10.22
CA VAL A 15 -7.30 -8.63 9.23
C VAL A 15 -8.66 -9.27 9.02
N GLU A 16 -9.39 -9.58 10.09
CA GLU A 16 -10.75 -10.15 10.00
C GLU A 16 -11.73 -9.16 9.37
N GLU A 17 -11.61 -7.86 9.69
CA GLU A 17 -12.43 -6.82 9.06
C GLU A 17 -12.08 -6.62 7.58
N LEU A 18 -10.80 -6.69 7.22
CA LEU A 18 -10.36 -6.70 5.83
C LEU A 18 -10.98 -7.89 5.10
N LYS A 19 -10.83 -9.10 5.65
CA LYS A 19 -11.37 -10.34 5.09
C LYS A 19 -12.89 -10.23 4.86
N ARG A 20 -13.64 -9.85 5.90
CA ARG A 20 -15.09 -9.66 5.83
C ARG A 20 -15.50 -8.70 4.72
N ARG A 21 -14.77 -7.59 4.56
CA ARG A 21 -15.10 -6.56 3.57
C ARG A 21 -14.76 -6.93 2.13
N VAL A 22 -13.72 -7.74 1.91
CA VAL A 22 -13.32 -8.15 0.56
C VAL A 22 -14.10 -9.39 0.10
N GLU A 23 -14.50 -10.28 1.01
CA GLU A 23 -15.36 -11.43 0.69
C GLU A 23 -16.76 -11.04 0.19
N GLU A 24 -17.23 -9.83 0.48
CA GLU A 24 -18.47 -9.26 -0.09
C GLU A 24 -18.38 -9.01 -1.61
N ILE A 25 -17.18 -9.03 -2.19
CA ILE A 25 -16.97 -8.80 -3.61
C ILE A 25 -17.07 -10.15 -4.36
N PRO A 26 -18.02 -10.32 -5.30
CA PRO A 26 -18.14 -11.56 -6.07
C PRO A 26 -16.83 -11.96 -6.74
N GLY A 27 -16.54 -13.27 -6.77
CA GLY A 27 -15.31 -13.81 -7.36
C GLY A 27 -14.08 -13.71 -6.45
N THR A 28 -14.21 -13.14 -5.24
CA THR A 28 -13.08 -12.98 -4.33
C THR A 28 -12.76 -14.25 -3.56
N SER A 29 -11.48 -14.62 -3.53
CA SER A 29 -10.92 -15.63 -2.64
C SER A 29 -9.86 -14.99 -1.74
N VAL A 30 -9.90 -15.32 -0.45
CA VAL A 30 -8.91 -14.85 0.53
C VAL A 30 -8.15 -16.06 1.07
N GLU A 31 -6.84 -16.08 0.88
CA GLU A 31 -5.96 -17.10 1.42
C GLU A 31 -5.19 -16.55 2.62
N TYR A 32 -5.15 -17.33 3.69
CA TYR A 32 -4.44 -17.00 4.91
C TYR A 32 -3.34 -18.02 5.17
N THR A 33 -2.13 -17.54 5.43
CA THR A 33 -0.99 -18.39 5.76
C THR A 33 -0.22 -17.79 6.93
N GLU A 34 0.02 -18.59 7.96
CA GLU A 34 0.94 -18.26 9.05
C GLU A 34 2.21 -19.10 8.89
N LEU A 35 3.36 -18.43 8.91
CA LEU A 35 4.67 -19.06 8.88
C LEU A 35 5.54 -18.38 9.92
N GLU A 36 5.96 -19.15 10.93
CA GLU A 36 6.77 -18.64 12.05
C GLU A 36 6.10 -17.43 12.72
N ASP A 37 6.72 -16.25 12.65
CA ASP A 37 6.24 -14.98 13.20
C ASP A 37 5.60 -14.07 12.14
N ALA A 38 5.34 -14.59 10.94
CA ALA A 38 4.80 -13.84 9.83
C ALA A 38 3.39 -14.33 9.45
N LYS A 39 2.52 -13.36 9.16
CA LYS A 39 1.16 -13.57 8.67
C LYS A 39 1.06 -13.04 7.26
N TYR A 40 0.50 -13.86 6.37
CA TYR A 40 0.32 -13.54 4.96
C TYR A 40 -1.16 -13.68 4.61
N ILE A 41 -1.70 -12.66 3.96
CA ILE A 41 -3.06 -12.65 3.44
C ILE A 41 -2.97 -12.31 1.97
N ASN A 42 -3.39 -13.23 1.11
CA ASN A 42 -3.49 -13.00 -0.32
C ASN A 42 -4.96 -12.87 -0.69
N VAL A 43 -5.30 -11.85 -1.47
CA VAL A 43 -6.64 -11.65 -1.99
C VAL A 43 -6.56 -11.74 -3.50
N SER A 44 -7.41 -12.61 -4.05
CA SER A 44 -7.56 -12.80 -5.49
C SER A 44 -9.01 -12.59 -5.89
N ILE A 45 -9.26 -12.10 -7.10
CA ILE A 45 -10.58 -11.94 -7.71
C ILE A 45 -10.58 -12.63 -9.05
N ASP A 46 -11.53 -13.55 -9.25
CA ASP A 46 -11.65 -14.36 -10.46
C ASP A 46 -10.32 -15.05 -10.85
N GLY A 47 -9.56 -15.47 -9.84
CA GLY A 47 -8.25 -16.11 -9.98
C GLY A 47 -7.06 -15.16 -10.16
N ASN A 48 -7.29 -13.84 -10.30
CA ASN A 48 -6.23 -12.85 -10.40
C ASN A 48 -5.86 -12.32 -9.03
N ARG A 49 -4.57 -12.37 -8.67
CA ARG A 49 -4.06 -11.83 -7.40
C ARG A 49 -4.09 -10.30 -7.45
N VAL A 50 -4.82 -9.69 -6.52
CA VAL A 50 -5.08 -8.25 -6.51
C VAL A 50 -4.45 -7.52 -5.33
N MET A 51 -4.22 -8.22 -4.21
CA MET A 51 -3.64 -7.62 -3.02
C MET A 51 -2.93 -8.66 -2.16
N ASP A 52 -1.82 -8.25 -1.58
CA ASP A 52 -1.09 -9.00 -0.57
C ASP A 52 -0.91 -8.17 0.69
N LEU A 53 -1.09 -8.81 1.83
CA LEU A 53 -0.77 -8.23 3.13
C LEU A 53 0.20 -9.16 3.84
N ARG A 54 1.40 -8.64 4.10
CA ARG A 54 2.42 -9.29 4.91
C ARG A 54 2.53 -8.57 6.23
N ILE A 55 2.48 -9.32 7.33
CA ILE A 55 2.64 -8.77 8.67
C ILE A 55 3.68 -9.58 9.41
N THR A 56 4.66 -8.88 9.96
CA THR A 56 5.75 -9.43 10.78
C THR A 56 5.88 -8.54 12.04
N PRO A 57 6.67 -8.93 13.05
CA PRO A 57 6.86 -8.11 14.25
C PRO A 57 7.46 -6.73 13.93
N PHE A 58 8.19 -6.61 12.84
CA PHE A 58 8.95 -5.40 12.48
C PHE A 58 8.35 -4.64 11.30
N VAL A 59 7.67 -5.34 10.39
CA VAL A 59 7.18 -4.78 9.13
C VAL A 59 5.75 -5.24 8.86
N THR A 60 4.89 -4.28 8.56
CA THR A 60 3.58 -4.50 7.94
C THR A 60 3.62 -3.95 6.53
N GLU A 61 3.25 -4.72 5.53
CA GLU A 61 3.31 -4.35 4.12
C GLU A 61 2.03 -4.74 3.41
N ILE A 62 1.47 -3.81 2.64
CA ILE A 62 0.35 -4.05 1.75
C ILE A 62 0.85 -3.82 0.33
N SER A 63 0.81 -4.87 -0.49
CA SER A 63 0.95 -4.76 -1.94
C SER A 63 -0.42 -4.76 -2.60
N LEU A 64 -0.61 -3.91 -3.60
CA LEU A 64 -1.82 -3.83 -4.39
C LEU A 64 -1.45 -3.81 -5.88
N SER A 65 -2.07 -4.71 -6.64
CA SER A 65 -2.04 -4.65 -8.10
C SER A 65 -2.77 -3.39 -8.60
N LEU A 66 -2.27 -2.78 -9.67
CA LEU A 66 -2.91 -1.67 -10.36
C LEU A 66 -3.43 -2.06 -11.76
N THR A 67 -3.47 -3.36 -12.06
CA THR A 67 -4.08 -3.83 -13.30
C THR A 67 -5.56 -3.47 -13.36
N ASP A 68 -6.12 -3.37 -14.57
CA ASP A 68 -7.54 -3.03 -14.78
C ASP A 68 -8.51 -4.02 -14.10
N ASP A 69 -8.00 -5.18 -13.69
CA ASP A 69 -8.72 -6.23 -12.97
C ASP A 69 -8.91 -5.94 -11.47
N VAL A 70 -8.29 -4.89 -10.92
CA VAL A 70 -8.52 -4.51 -9.50
C VAL A 70 -9.82 -3.70 -9.40
N PRO A 71 -10.87 -4.23 -8.77
CA PRO A 71 -12.14 -3.54 -8.71
C PRO A 71 -11.97 -2.25 -7.88
N PRO A 72 -12.53 -1.12 -8.32
CA PRO A 72 -12.57 0.12 -7.54
C PRO A 72 -13.07 -0.09 -6.10
N LYS A 73 -13.91 -1.10 -5.88
CA LYS A 73 -14.41 -1.51 -4.58
C LYS A 73 -13.31 -1.98 -3.60
N ILE A 74 -12.26 -2.67 -4.06
CA ILE A 74 -11.13 -3.06 -3.18
C ILE A 74 -10.41 -1.81 -2.69
N VAL A 75 -10.10 -0.92 -3.63
CA VAL A 75 -9.42 0.36 -3.36
C VAL A 75 -10.22 1.19 -2.33
N GLU A 76 -11.54 1.24 -2.52
CA GLU A 76 -12.47 1.93 -1.63
C GLU A 76 -12.50 1.31 -0.23
N LYS A 77 -12.67 -0.01 -0.13
CA LYS A 77 -12.72 -0.70 1.16
C LYS A 77 -11.42 -0.51 1.94
N LEU A 78 -10.26 -0.56 1.27
CA LEU A 78 -8.93 -0.30 1.84
C LEU A 78 -8.74 1.15 2.31
N GLY A 79 -9.49 2.10 1.75
CA GLY A 79 -9.35 3.53 2.04
C GLY A 79 -8.13 4.16 1.34
N ILE A 80 -7.68 3.57 0.24
CA ILE A 80 -6.54 4.04 -0.56
C ILE A 80 -6.97 4.78 -1.83
N ASN A 81 -8.26 5.11 -1.97
CA ASN A 81 -8.80 5.96 -3.04
C ASN A 81 -7.97 7.22 -3.32
N PRO A 82 -7.50 7.98 -2.30
CA PRO A 82 -6.68 9.15 -2.56
C PRO A 82 -5.37 8.80 -3.27
N LEU A 83 -4.72 7.70 -2.87
CA LEU A 83 -3.47 7.26 -3.48
C LEU A 83 -3.67 6.80 -4.93
N ILE A 84 -4.75 6.08 -5.23
CA ILE A 84 -5.07 5.69 -6.61
C ILE A 84 -5.40 6.90 -7.48
N SER A 85 -6.10 7.90 -6.93
CA SER A 85 -6.37 9.15 -7.66
C SER A 85 -5.07 9.88 -8.02
N ILE A 86 -4.13 9.99 -7.07
CA ILE A 86 -2.81 10.61 -7.30
C ILE A 86 -2.04 9.84 -8.39
N LEU A 87 -2.16 8.52 -8.41
CA LEU A 87 -1.52 7.64 -9.39
C LEU A 87 -2.27 7.51 -10.71
N GLY A 88 -3.45 8.14 -10.86
CA GLY A 88 -4.22 8.12 -12.10
C GLY A 88 -3.44 8.66 -13.31
N SER A 89 -2.50 9.58 -13.07
CA SER A 89 -1.56 10.08 -14.08
C SER A 89 -0.50 9.03 -14.49
N LEU A 90 -0.20 8.08 -13.61
CA LEU A 90 0.77 7.00 -13.83
C LEU A 90 0.11 5.68 -14.27
N ARG A 91 -1.21 5.66 -14.49
CA ARG A 91 -2.04 4.44 -14.66
C ARG A 91 -1.57 3.51 -15.78
N ASN A 92 -0.94 4.04 -16.83
CA ASN A 92 -0.41 3.23 -17.94
C ASN A 92 0.98 2.66 -17.68
N SER A 93 1.69 3.18 -16.67
CA SER A 93 3.07 2.81 -16.35
C SER A 93 3.17 2.00 -15.05
N ALA A 94 2.31 2.30 -14.06
CA ALA A 94 2.30 1.67 -12.76
C ALA A 94 1.47 0.37 -12.78
N SER A 95 2.04 -0.71 -12.26
CA SER A 95 1.37 -2.01 -12.14
C SER A 95 1.19 -2.47 -10.69
N GLU A 96 1.94 -1.90 -9.75
CA GLU A 96 1.89 -2.30 -8.35
C GLU A 96 2.21 -1.13 -7.43
N ILE A 97 1.54 -1.08 -6.28
CA ILE A 97 1.88 -0.19 -5.16
C ILE A 97 2.17 -1.03 -3.94
N ILE A 98 3.25 -0.70 -3.25
CA ILE A 98 3.61 -1.29 -1.96
C ILE A 98 3.64 -0.19 -0.90
N ILE A 99 2.83 -0.34 0.14
CA ILE A 99 2.81 0.52 1.33
C ILE A 99 3.36 -0.28 2.51
N SER A 100 4.49 0.16 3.07
CA SER A 100 5.14 -0.55 4.17
C SER A 100 5.27 0.34 5.40
N LYS A 101 4.99 -0.22 6.58
CA LYS A 101 5.36 0.33 7.88
C LYS A 101 6.52 -0.48 8.44
N ALA A 102 7.63 0.19 8.76
CA ALA A 102 8.69 -0.36 9.60
C ALA A 102 8.52 0.17 11.03
N ALA A 103 8.15 -0.72 11.96
CA ALA A 103 7.83 -0.36 13.34
C ALA A 103 9.06 0.15 14.12
N PRO A 104 10.24 -0.51 14.09
CA PRO A 104 11.40 -0.09 14.89
C PRO A 104 11.90 1.32 14.53
N SER A 105 11.90 1.66 13.23
CA SER A 105 12.38 2.94 12.72
C SER A 105 11.28 3.99 12.58
N ARG A 106 10.04 3.68 13.03
CA ARG A 106 8.84 4.51 12.85
C ARG A 106 8.78 5.10 11.44
N THR A 107 8.82 4.24 10.43
CA THR A 107 8.92 4.67 9.03
C THR A 107 7.75 4.15 8.21
N ILE A 108 7.23 5.00 7.31
CA ILE A 108 6.32 4.60 6.23
C ILE A 108 7.07 4.69 4.90
N PHE A 109 6.91 3.66 4.07
CA PHE A 109 7.35 3.63 2.68
C PHE A 109 6.14 3.52 1.76
N ILE A 110 6.15 4.25 0.66
CA ILE A 110 5.25 4.03 -0.48
C ILE A 110 6.12 3.83 -1.70
N ARG A 111 6.01 2.67 -2.35
CA ARG A 111 6.77 2.31 -3.54
C ARG A 111 5.80 1.97 -4.67
N VAL A 112 6.12 2.39 -5.87
CA VAL A 112 5.32 2.14 -7.08
C VAL A 112 6.21 1.49 -8.10
N TYR A 113 5.74 0.40 -8.70
CA TYR A 113 6.48 -0.40 -9.68
C TYR A 113 5.74 -0.47 -11.01
N ASN A 114 6.47 -0.70 -12.10
CA ASN A 114 5.91 -0.99 -13.42
C ASN A 114 5.80 -2.51 -13.68
N GLN A 115 5.24 -2.87 -14.83
CA GLN A 115 5.01 -4.26 -15.22
C GLN A 115 6.30 -5.11 -15.34
N LYS A 116 7.47 -4.46 -15.40
CA LYS A 116 8.78 -5.12 -15.41
C LYS A 116 9.38 -5.24 -14.00
N ASN A 117 8.60 -4.95 -12.96
CA ASN A 117 9.03 -4.83 -11.57
C ASN A 117 10.15 -3.79 -11.36
N GLU A 118 10.21 -2.76 -12.22
CA GLU A 118 11.13 -1.64 -12.05
C GLU A 118 10.49 -0.58 -11.16
N LEU A 119 11.27 -0.05 -10.21
CA LEU A 119 10.81 1.00 -9.29
C LEU A 119 10.61 2.30 -10.07
N LEU A 120 9.36 2.77 -10.11
CA LEU A 120 8.99 4.06 -10.70
C LEU A 120 9.14 5.20 -9.70
N LEU A 121 8.66 4.99 -8.48
CA LEU A 121 8.61 6.01 -7.43
C LEU A 121 8.77 5.37 -6.06
N SER A 122 9.47 6.07 -5.16
CA SER A 122 9.60 5.70 -3.75
C SER A 122 9.54 6.94 -2.88
N VAL A 123 8.72 6.89 -1.84
CA VAL A 123 8.60 7.91 -0.80
C VAL A 123 8.86 7.26 0.55
N LYS A 124 9.65 7.92 1.40
CA LYS A 124 9.96 7.50 2.77
C LYS A 124 9.68 8.63 3.75
N VAL A 125 8.88 8.35 4.78
CA VAL A 125 8.62 9.28 5.89
C VAL A 125 9.03 8.61 7.20
N SER A 126 9.88 9.25 8.00
CA SER A 126 10.43 8.71 9.25
C SER A 126 10.39 9.70 10.40
N SER A 127 10.61 9.24 11.63
CA SER A 127 10.64 10.10 12.83
C SER A 127 11.84 11.06 12.89
N THR A 128 12.95 10.74 12.22
CA THR A 128 14.19 11.53 12.23
C THR A 128 14.29 12.53 11.07
N GLY A 129 13.29 12.55 10.18
CA GLY A 129 13.27 13.42 9.02
C GLY A 129 12.45 12.87 7.87
N LYS A 130 12.23 13.73 6.88
CA LYS A 130 11.59 13.39 5.59
C LYS A 130 12.69 13.12 4.59
N GLU A 131 12.74 11.92 4.03
CA GLU A 131 13.66 11.60 2.94
C GLU A 131 12.85 11.18 1.72
N THR A 132 12.74 12.09 0.77
CA THR A 132 12.19 11.77 -0.54
C THR A 132 13.31 11.25 -1.40
N VAL A 133 13.39 9.93 -1.58
CA VAL A 133 14.32 9.31 -2.53
C VAL A 133 13.52 8.87 -3.75
N ALA A 134 13.35 9.79 -4.70
CA ALA A 134 12.90 9.44 -6.04
C ALA A 134 14.07 8.81 -6.80
N LYS A 135 14.23 7.48 -6.73
CA LYS A 135 15.11 6.77 -7.68
C LYS A 135 14.27 6.46 -8.92
N GLN A 136 14.15 7.46 -9.80
CA GLN A 136 13.46 7.33 -11.08
C GLN A 136 14.33 6.53 -12.07
N CYS A 137 13.88 5.34 -12.46
CA CYS A 137 14.27 4.74 -13.74
C CYS A 137 13.33 5.32 -14.82
N LYS A 138 13.82 6.29 -15.60
CA LYS A 138 13.27 6.76 -16.90
C LYS A 138 11.75 6.58 -17.08
N ILE A 139 10.97 7.55 -16.61
CA ILE A 139 9.62 7.78 -17.16
C ILE A 139 9.73 9.01 -18.07
N THR A 140 9.10 8.94 -19.23
CA THR A 140 9.20 9.91 -20.33
C THR A 140 8.57 11.26 -19.99
N SER A 141 9.06 12.30 -20.67
CA SER A 141 8.95 13.75 -20.42
C SER A 141 7.55 14.42 -20.40
N GLU A 142 6.47 13.68 -20.17
CA GLU A 142 5.09 14.19 -20.29
C GLU A 142 4.32 14.28 -18.95
N LEU A 143 4.93 13.90 -17.82
CA LEU A 143 4.31 13.96 -16.50
C LEU A 143 4.80 15.19 -15.72
N ASP A 144 3.88 15.92 -15.06
CA ASP A 144 4.24 16.86 -13.99
C ASP A 144 4.67 16.05 -12.74
N GLU A 145 5.87 15.49 -12.84
CA GLU A 145 6.51 14.59 -11.87
C GLU A 145 6.64 15.23 -10.49
N SER A 146 6.72 16.57 -10.45
CA SER A 146 6.86 17.35 -9.22
C SER A 146 5.57 17.38 -8.40
N GLY A 147 4.42 17.45 -9.07
CA GLY A 147 3.10 17.45 -8.44
C GLY A 147 2.77 16.10 -7.83
N VAL A 148 2.90 15.03 -8.61
CA VAL A 148 2.57 13.66 -8.17
C VAL A 148 3.43 13.24 -6.98
N LEU A 149 4.74 13.49 -7.03
CA LEU A 149 5.64 13.15 -5.92
C LEU A 149 5.27 13.90 -4.63
N LYS A 150 4.91 15.19 -4.75
CA LYS A 150 4.47 16.02 -3.62
C LYS A 150 3.16 15.53 -3.01
N GLU A 151 2.21 15.10 -3.84
CA GLU A 151 0.95 14.54 -3.38
C GLU A 151 1.13 13.20 -2.66
N ILE A 152 1.96 12.30 -3.20
CA ILE A 152 2.28 11.03 -2.53
C ILE A 152 3.02 11.28 -1.22
N LEU A 153 3.94 12.24 -1.17
CA LEU A 153 4.61 12.64 0.07
C LEU A 153 3.63 13.16 1.11
N THR A 154 2.71 14.03 0.70
CA THR A 154 1.65 14.56 1.58
C THR A 154 0.76 13.45 2.12
N TYR A 155 0.39 12.49 1.27
CA TYR A 155 -0.37 11.31 1.68
C TYR A 155 0.43 10.44 2.67
N ALA A 156 1.71 10.16 2.39
CA ALA A 156 2.58 9.38 3.25
C ALA A 156 2.76 10.02 4.63
N GLU A 157 2.87 11.35 4.72
CA GLU A 157 2.94 12.10 5.97
C GLU A 157 1.66 11.96 6.79
N LYS A 158 0.50 12.09 6.14
CA LYS A 158 -0.79 11.86 6.79
C LYS A 158 -0.88 10.45 7.36
N VAL A 159 -0.59 9.43 6.56
CA VAL A 159 -0.59 8.03 6.99
C VAL A 159 0.39 7.80 8.14
N TRP A 160 1.60 8.36 8.06
CA TRP A 160 2.59 8.28 9.13
C TRP A 160 2.05 8.88 10.43
N GLY A 161 1.45 10.08 10.36
CA GLY A 161 0.85 10.75 11.49
C GLY A 161 -0.26 9.90 12.13
N GLU A 162 -1.17 9.35 11.34
CA GLU A 162 -2.24 8.49 11.84
C GLU A 162 -1.70 7.19 12.45
N VAL A 163 -0.68 6.57 11.85
CA VAL A 163 -0.14 5.29 12.30
C VAL A 163 0.69 5.42 13.57
N PHE A 164 1.41 6.52 13.74
CA PHE A 164 2.42 6.67 14.80
C PHE A 164 2.07 7.73 15.86
N SER A 165 1.08 8.60 15.65
CA SER A 165 0.67 9.63 16.63
C SER A 165 -0.45 9.15 17.56
N SER A 166 -1.17 8.08 17.22
CA SER A 166 -2.25 7.50 18.05
C SER A 166 -1.75 6.60 19.18
N SER A 167 -0.46 6.67 19.52
CA SER A 167 0.18 5.82 20.55
C SER A 167 0.65 6.63 21.78
N GLN A 168 0.01 7.76 22.07
CA GLN A 168 0.18 8.49 23.34
C GLN A 168 -0.87 8.05 24.35
#